data_AF-A0A2N6VLE8-F1
#
_entry.id   AF-A0A2N6VLE8-F1
#
_cell.length_a   1.000
_cell.length_b   1.000
_cell.length_c   1.000
_cell.angle_alpha   90.00
_cell.angle_beta   90.00
_cell.angle_gamma   90.00
#
_symmetry.space_group_name_H-M   'P 1'
#
loop_
_entity.id
_entity.type
_entity.pdbx_description
1 polymer ?
#
loop_
_entity_poly.entity_id
_entity_poly.type
_entity_poly.pdbx_seq_one_letter_code
_entity_poly.pdbx_strand_id
1 'polypeptide(L)'
;MLSVPILNFTVHVPGRAVLTYFKALEKHDTNRALTMLDIPHERKLDGVSDDILSGAASVPKQAKVLDSKRVNENEYDVKVSYVQGSDTRETTFRVKRDARTFGTIQKWSIKVDQWPVIAIDAGGAPTAQLNGVSIPAGETRVLFPVTYTVGFNSTYLRSDYQTVDVTEPATTSDVHLTGKPTKELTKKVADIVNKQIDECMKATTLMPAGCGFGKETNNQILGDVKWKVKSYPHVTLENGASGIEMAPTNVEFTVSGKQRDAVTAFESTFTDTVTTRMRAKVRIEGNNVTVVQEEAK
;
A
#
# COMPACT_ATOMS: atom_id res chain seq x y z
N MET A 1 9.17 22.40 59.20
CA MET A 1 9.08 20.93 59.10
C MET A 1 9.27 20.56 57.63
N LEU A 2 10.38 19.91 57.29
CA LEU A 2 10.61 19.38 55.95
C LEU A 2 9.88 18.04 55.83
N SER A 3 8.76 18.02 55.09
CA SER A 3 8.12 16.77 54.70
C SER A 3 9.03 16.06 53.70
N VAL A 4 9.67 14.98 54.14
CA VAL A 4 10.37 14.06 53.25
C VAL A 4 9.28 13.31 52.46
N PRO A 5 9.24 13.39 51.12
CA PRO A 5 8.32 12.57 50.35
C PRO A 5 8.72 11.10 50.56
N ILE A 6 7.81 10.32 51.14
CA ILE A 6 8.00 8.88 51.29
C ILE A 6 8.01 8.29 49.89
N LEU A 7 9.19 7.92 49.41
CA LEU A 7 9.39 7.23 48.15
C LEU A 7 8.72 5.84 48.27
N ASN A 8 7.61 5.63 47.58
CA ASN A 8 6.84 4.38 47.69
C ASN A 8 7.55 3.26 46.91
N PHE A 9 8.47 2.55 47.57
CA PHE A 9 9.33 1.51 46.98
C PHE A 9 8.58 0.33 46.33
N THR A 10 7.29 0.16 46.62
CA THR A 10 6.42 -0.89 46.04
C THR A 10 5.93 -0.55 44.62
N VAL A 11 5.86 0.72 44.25
CA VAL A 11 5.42 1.17 42.91
C VAL A 11 6.54 1.05 41.86
N HIS A 12 7.80 1.15 42.30
CA HIS A 12 8.94 1.26 41.38
C HIS A 12 9.45 -0.06 40.79
N VAL A 13 9.25 -1.21 41.44
CA VAL A 13 9.88 -2.46 40.98
C VAL A 13 9.18 -3.04 39.73
N PRO A 14 7.84 -3.20 39.70
CA PRO A 14 7.14 -3.69 38.50
C PRO A 14 7.17 -2.66 37.36
N GLY A 15 7.05 -1.37 37.69
CA GLY A 15 7.05 -0.29 36.71
C GLY A 15 8.38 -0.11 35.95
N ARG A 16 9.51 -0.51 36.52
CA ARG A 16 10.83 -0.48 35.85
C ARG A 16 10.86 -1.32 34.57
N ALA A 17 10.13 -2.44 34.52
CA ALA A 17 10.07 -3.25 33.31
C ALA A 17 9.42 -2.48 32.16
N VAL A 18 8.31 -1.80 32.45
CA VAL A 18 7.60 -0.96 31.47
C VAL A 18 8.47 0.22 31.04
N LEU A 19 9.11 0.94 31.97
CA LEU A 19 10.02 2.05 31.60
C LEU A 19 11.22 1.59 30.75
N THR A 20 11.76 0.40 31.04
CA THR A 20 12.85 -0.19 30.25
C THR A 20 12.40 -0.52 28.84
N TYR A 21 11.19 -1.08 28.69
CA TYR A 21 10.57 -1.34 27.40
C TYR A 21 10.37 -0.05 26.60
N PHE A 22 9.80 1.00 27.21
CA PHE A 22 9.63 2.31 26.56
C PHE A 22 10.98 2.92 26.14
N LYS A 23 12.02 2.79 26.96
CA LYS A 23 13.36 3.27 26.61
C LYS A 23 13.96 2.51 25.42
N ALA A 24 13.66 1.21 25.30
CA ALA A 24 14.06 0.41 24.15
C ALA A 24 13.33 0.88 22.88
N LEU A 25 12.02 1.15 22.97
CA LEU A 25 11.26 1.74 21.86
C LEU A 25 11.83 3.08 21.42
N GLU A 26 12.12 3.99 22.37
CA GLU A 26 12.71 5.31 22.10
C GLU A 26 14.09 5.22 21.43
N LYS A 27 14.84 4.14 21.70
CA LYS A 27 16.17 3.89 21.11
C LYS A 27 16.12 3.04 19.84
N HIS A 28 14.92 2.67 19.40
CA HIS A 28 14.68 1.75 18.29
C HIS A 28 15.36 0.38 18.46
N ASP A 29 15.52 -0.07 19.70
CA ASP A 29 16.16 -1.34 20.05
C ASP A 29 15.10 -2.42 20.28
N THR A 30 14.73 -3.09 19.19
CA THR A 30 13.69 -4.10 19.14
C THR A 30 14.07 -5.33 19.96
N ASN A 31 15.33 -5.75 19.89
CA ASN A 31 15.83 -6.89 20.65
C ASN A 31 15.66 -6.63 22.15
N ARG A 32 16.04 -5.44 22.61
CA ARG A 32 15.85 -5.04 24.01
C ARG A 32 14.38 -4.95 24.38
N ALA A 33 13.54 -4.39 23.51
CA ALA A 33 12.10 -4.30 23.74
C ALA A 33 11.49 -5.70 23.93
N LEU A 34 11.79 -6.65 23.03
CA LEU A 34 11.34 -8.03 23.11
C LEU A 34 11.79 -8.75 24.40
N THR A 35 12.99 -8.46 24.92
CA THR A 35 13.44 -9.06 26.20
C THR A 35 12.59 -8.67 27.41
N MET A 36 11.77 -7.62 27.27
CA MET A 36 10.88 -7.13 28.32
C MET A 36 9.45 -7.68 28.20
N LEU A 37 9.14 -8.45 27.16
CA LEU A 37 7.80 -9.01 26.94
C LEU A 37 7.77 -10.51 27.31
N ASP A 38 6.70 -10.93 27.98
CA ASP A 38 6.29 -12.33 28.14
C ASP A 38 5.28 -12.62 27.02
N ILE A 39 5.79 -13.19 25.93
CA ILE A 39 5.05 -13.41 24.68
C ILE A 39 4.72 -14.89 24.51
N PRO A 40 3.55 -15.25 23.94
CA PRO A 40 3.29 -16.61 23.50
C PRO A 40 4.33 -17.04 22.46
N HIS A 41 4.56 -18.35 22.30
CA HIS A 41 5.53 -18.95 21.37
C HIS A 41 5.18 -18.75 19.87
N GLU A 42 4.50 -17.67 19.51
CA GLU A 42 4.28 -17.27 18.13
C GLU A 42 5.59 -16.70 17.57
N ARG A 43 6.06 -17.26 16.45
CA ARG A 43 7.42 -17.02 15.92
C ARG A 43 7.50 -16.05 14.76
N LYS A 44 6.38 -15.52 14.26
CA LYS A 44 6.37 -14.66 13.08
C LYS A 44 6.05 -13.21 13.46
N LEU A 45 7.12 -12.43 13.65
CA LEU A 45 7.07 -11.01 14.02
C LEU A 45 7.56 -10.14 12.86
N ASP A 46 6.94 -10.30 11.68
CA ASP A 46 7.37 -9.62 10.44
C ASP A 46 7.34 -8.09 10.55
N GLY A 47 6.54 -7.52 11.46
CA GLY A 47 6.45 -6.10 11.75
C GLY A 47 7.38 -5.59 12.86
N VAL A 48 8.35 -6.41 13.28
CA VAL A 48 9.18 -6.15 14.46
C VAL A 48 10.66 -6.22 14.07
N SER A 49 11.24 -5.06 13.76
CA SER A 49 12.67 -4.90 13.50
C SER A 49 13.13 -3.48 13.85
N ASP A 50 14.44 -3.31 14.05
CA ASP A 50 15.04 -1.99 14.34
C ASP A 50 14.83 -1.01 13.19
N ASP A 51 14.84 -1.49 11.94
CA ASP A 51 14.59 -0.68 10.74
C ASP A 51 13.15 -0.18 10.71
N ILE A 52 12.17 -1.05 11.00
CA ILE A 52 10.76 -0.67 11.08
C ILE A 52 10.57 0.36 12.20
N LEU A 53 11.13 0.10 13.38
CA LEU A 53 10.96 0.98 14.52
C LEU A 53 11.64 2.33 14.31
N SER A 54 12.78 2.36 13.62
CA SER A 54 13.51 3.59 13.28
C SER A 54 12.79 4.47 12.26
N GLY A 55 12.03 3.87 11.35
CA GLY A 55 11.20 4.59 10.39
C GLY A 55 9.82 5.00 10.91
N ALA A 56 9.51 4.71 12.19
CA ALA A 56 8.19 5.01 12.76
C ALA A 56 7.90 6.51 12.76
N ALA A 57 6.66 6.87 12.43
CA ALA A 57 6.19 8.24 12.48
C ALA A 57 6.28 8.82 13.91
N SER A 58 6.06 7.99 14.92
CA SER A 58 6.37 8.32 16.31
C SER A 58 6.62 7.08 17.16
N VAL A 59 7.61 7.19 18.03
CA VAL A 59 7.84 6.28 19.17
C VAL A 59 7.52 7.01 20.48
N PRO A 60 7.21 6.30 21.57
CA PRO A 60 6.76 6.93 22.80
C PRO A 60 7.96 7.52 23.55
N LYS A 61 7.77 8.72 24.10
CA LYS A 61 8.82 9.49 24.78
C LYS A 61 8.36 9.91 26.18
N GLN A 62 9.33 10.24 27.03
CA GLN A 62 9.10 10.80 28.36
C GLN A 62 8.16 9.95 29.25
N ALA A 63 8.28 8.63 29.15
CA ALA A 63 7.42 7.71 29.88
C ALA A 63 7.56 7.85 31.40
N LYS A 64 6.44 7.91 32.12
CA LYS A 64 6.37 8.04 33.58
C LYS A 64 5.31 7.08 34.12
N VAL A 65 5.68 6.29 35.13
CA VAL A 65 4.72 5.47 35.87
C VAL A 65 3.85 6.39 36.73
N LEU A 66 2.54 6.33 36.53
CA LEU A 66 1.55 7.07 37.31
C LEU A 66 1.09 6.27 38.52
N ASP A 67 0.82 4.98 38.32
CA ASP A 67 0.28 4.10 39.35
C ASP A 67 0.70 2.64 39.09
N SER A 68 0.65 1.81 40.13
CA SER A 68 0.86 0.37 40.04
C SER A 68 -0.03 -0.37 41.03
N LYS A 69 -0.98 -1.13 40.51
CA LYS A 69 -1.96 -1.88 41.30
C LYS A 69 -1.64 -3.36 41.27
N ARG A 70 -1.55 -3.99 42.44
CA ARG A 70 -1.35 -5.44 42.54
C ARG A 70 -2.60 -6.16 42.04
N VAL A 71 -2.45 -7.10 41.11
CA VAL A 71 -3.51 -8.01 40.65
C VAL A 71 -3.50 -9.28 41.49
N ASN A 72 -2.31 -9.88 41.66
CA ASN A 72 -2.07 -11.03 42.53
C ASN A 72 -0.61 -11.01 43.03
N GLU A 73 -0.13 -12.07 43.68
CA GLU A 73 1.24 -12.11 44.24
C GLU A 73 2.35 -11.88 43.20
N ASN A 74 2.10 -12.22 41.94
CA ASN A 74 3.09 -12.22 40.87
C ASN A 74 2.72 -11.31 39.69
N GLU A 75 1.58 -10.61 39.72
CA GLU A 75 1.13 -9.73 38.64
C GLU A 75 0.68 -8.36 39.16
N TYR A 76 1.00 -7.31 38.40
CA TYR A 76 0.60 -5.93 38.66
C TYR A 76 0.10 -5.28 37.38
N ASP A 77 -0.86 -4.37 37.51
CA ASP A 77 -1.25 -3.44 36.46
C ASP A 77 -0.52 -2.11 36.68
N VAL A 78 0.32 -1.73 35.73
CA VAL A 78 1.16 -0.53 35.78
C VAL A 78 0.61 0.50 34.81
N LYS A 79 0.10 1.62 35.33
CA LYS A 79 -0.40 2.73 34.52
C LYS A 79 0.77 3.67 34.18
N VAL A 80 1.00 3.92 32.90
CA VAL A 80 2.09 4.77 32.40
C VAL A 80 1.54 5.90 31.55
N SER A 81 2.05 7.11 31.76
CA SER A 81 1.87 8.25 30.87
C SER A 81 3.10 8.45 29.99
N TYR A 82 2.91 8.82 28.73
CA TYR A 82 3.97 9.07 27.76
C TYR A 82 3.51 10.05 26.68
N VAL A 83 4.45 10.60 25.92
CA VAL A 83 4.18 11.44 24.76
C VAL A 83 4.35 10.63 23.48
N GLN A 84 3.34 10.65 22.60
CA GLN A 84 3.38 10.03 21.27
C GLN A 84 2.87 11.05 20.26
N GLY A 85 3.72 11.41 19.29
CA GLY A 85 3.49 12.59 18.45
C GLY A 85 3.41 13.86 19.30
N SER A 86 2.31 14.60 19.17
CA SER A 86 1.98 15.77 19.99
C SER A 86 1.21 15.45 21.27
N ASP A 87 0.74 14.21 21.41
CA ASP A 87 -0.29 13.88 22.40
C ASP A 87 0.31 13.21 23.62
N THR A 88 -0.19 13.59 24.80
CA THR A 88 0.06 12.83 26.03
C THR A 88 -0.96 11.70 26.12
N ARG A 89 -0.47 10.46 26.19
CA ARG A 89 -1.26 9.24 26.26
C ARG A 89 -1.03 8.55 27.59
N GLU A 90 -1.99 7.71 27.98
CA GLU A 90 -1.88 6.83 29.14
C GLU A 90 -2.27 5.42 28.73
N THR A 91 -1.48 4.43 29.13
CA THR A 91 -1.75 3.01 28.87
C THR A 91 -1.44 2.20 30.12
N THR A 92 -2.25 1.17 30.38
CA THR A 92 -2.03 0.25 31.50
C THR A 92 -1.45 -1.06 30.99
N PHE A 93 -0.29 -1.45 31.52
CA PHE A 93 0.39 -2.69 31.17
C PHE A 93 0.27 -3.69 32.31
N ARG A 94 -0.14 -4.92 32.01
CA ARG A 94 -0.01 -6.03 32.96
C ARG A 94 1.43 -6.53 32.94
N VAL A 95 2.07 -6.54 34.10
CA VAL A 95 3.42 -7.10 34.27
C VAL A 95 3.38 -8.31 35.18
N LYS A 96 4.21 -9.30 34.87
CA LYS A 96 4.32 -10.56 35.60
C LYS A 96 5.76 -10.77 36.08
N ARG A 97 5.90 -11.35 37.27
CA ARG A 97 7.18 -11.78 37.82
C ARG A 97 7.63 -13.06 37.13
N ASP A 98 8.86 -13.07 36.63
CA ASP A 98 9.48 -14.25 36.03
C ASP A 98 9.80 -15.29 37.13
N ALA A 99 9.35 -16.52 36.93
CA ALA A 99 9.54 -17.61 37.87
C ALA A 99 11.01 -18.08 37.94
N ARG A 100 11.82 -17.79 36.91
CA ARG A 100 13.20 -18.29 36.78
C ARG A 100 14.27 -17.42 37.44
N THR A 101 13.90 -16.50 38.32
CA THR A 101 14.89 -15.57 38.88
C THR A 101 15.69 -16.20 40.02
N PHE A 102 16.99 -16.43 39.80
CA PHE A 102 17.95 -16.89 40.81
C PHE A 102 18.47 -15.69 41.62
N GLY A 103 18.39 -15.76 42.97
CA GLY A 103 18.90 -14.71 43.87
C GLY A 103 17.87 -13.62 44.22
N THR A 104 18.35 -12.42 44.60
CA THR A 104 17.51 -11.30 45.11
C THR A 104 16.99 -10.37 44.01
N ILE A 105 17.40 -10.55 42.76
CA ILE A 105 16.93 -9.77 41.63
C ILE A 105 15.58 -10.36 41.24
N GLN A 106 14.52 -9.55 41.15
CA GLN A 106 13.22 -9.99 40.63
C GLN A 106 13.10 -9.49 39.19
N LYS A 107 12.98 -10.40 38.22
CA LYS A 107 12.76 -10.01 36.82
C LYS A 107 11.25 -9.89 36.57
N TRP A 108 10.87 -8.80 35.92
CA TRP A 108 9.48 -8.50 35.54
C TRP A 108 9.41 -8.35 34.03
N SER A 109 8.32 -8.85 33.44
CA SER A 109 8.03 -8.77 32.02
C SER A 109 6.61 -8.29 31.80
N ILE A 110 6.37 -7.59 30.69
CA ILE A 110 5.04 -7.18 30.25
C ILE A 110 4.36 -8.40 29.65
N LYS A 111 3.19 -8.75 30.19
CA LYS A 111 2.38 -9.84 29.67
C LYS A 111 1.68 -9.40 28.38
N VAL A 112 1.92 -10.12 27.29
CA VAL A 112 1.29 -9.88 25.99
C VAL A 112 0.55 -11.14 25.60
N ASP A 113 -0.72 -11.26 26.03
CA ASP A 113 -1.53 -12.44 25.73
C ASP A 113 -1.92 -12.52 24.24
N GLN A 114 -2.13 -11.36 23.61
CA GLN A 114 -2.41 -11.21 22.19
C GLN A 114 -1.60 -10.05 21.62
N TRP A 115 -0.91 -10.31 20.50
CA TRP A 115 -0.18 -9.28 19.78
C TRP A 115 -1.15 -8.28 19.16
N PRO A 116 -0.82 -6.97 19.17
CA PRO A 116 -1.49 -6.06 18.28
C PRO A 116 -1.11 -6.37 16.82
N VAL A 117 -2.10 -6.22 15.94
CA VAL A 117 -2.02 -6.55 14.52
C VAL A 117 -2.42 -5.34 13.71
N ILE A 118 -1.66 -5.05 12.66
CA ILE A 118 -2.10 -4.17 11.56
C ILE A 118 -2.54 -5.09 10.42
N ALA A 119 -3.82 -5.02 10.05
CA ALA A 119 -4.39 -5.77 8.95
C ALA A 119 -4.35 -4.91 7.69
N ILE A 120 -3.44 -5.25 6.76
CA ILE A 120 -3.16 -4.43 5.58
C ILE A 120 -3.82 -5.03 4.35
N ASP A 121 -4.85 -4.36 3.85
CA ASP A 121 -5.40 -4.59 2.52
C ASP A 121 -4.68 -3.69 1.50
N ALA A 122 -3.77 -4.28 0.74
CA ALA A 122 -2.96 -3.57 -0.24
C ALA A 122 -3.61 -3.49 -1.64
N GLY A 123 -4.92 -3.76 -1.77
CA GLY A 123 -5.65 -3.61 -3.04
C GLY A 123 -5.12 -4.52 -4.15
N GLY A 124 -4.68 -5.74 -3.80
CA GLY A 124 -4.12 -6.73 -4.71
C GLY A 124 -2.59 -6.72 -4.85
N ALA A 125 -1.87 -5.78 -4.21
CA ALA A 125 -0.42 -5.85 -4.13
C ALA A 125 0.03 -6.94 -3.13
N PRO A 126 1.06 -7.74 -3.44
CA PRO A 126 1.51 -8.84 -2.56
C PRO A 126 2.28 -8.36 -1.32
N THR A 127 2.78 -7.13 -1.36
CA THR A 127 3.61 -6.54 -0.31
C THR A 127 3.18 -5.11 -0.03
N ALA A 128 3.31 -4.70 1.23
CA ALA A 128 3.21 -3.32 1.66
C ALA A 128 4.55 -2.87 2.26
N GLN A 129 4.61 -1.61 2.68
CA GLN A 129 5.69 -1.05 3.45
C GLN A 129 5.16 -0.61 4.80
N LEU A 130 5.84 -1.03 5.86
CA LEU A 130 5.63 -0.57 7.22
C LEU A 130 6.85 0.24 7.62
N ASN A 131 6.67 1.54 7.87
CA ASN A 131 7.75 2.47 8.18
C ASN A 131 8.88 2.46 7.14
N GLY A 132 8.52 2.27 5.86
CA GLY A 132 9.46 2.19 4.74
C GLY A 132 10.09 0.81 4.49
N VAL A 133 9.85 -0.17 5.37
CA VAL A 133 10.37 -1.54 5.22
C VAL A 133 9.32 -2.42 4.55
N SER A 134 9.72 -3.17 3.52
CA SER A 134 8.82 -4.08 2.80
C SER A 134 8.39 -5.25 3.67
N ILE A 135 7.09 -5.47 3.77
CA ILE A 135 6.45 -6.59 4.48
C ILE A 135 5.38 -7.24 3.59
N PRO A 136 5.03 -8.51 3.82
CA PRO A 136 3.86 -9.12 3.17
C PRO A 136 2.59 -8.31 3.48
N ALA A 137 1.67 -8.20 2.52
CA ALA A 137 0.33 -7.70 2.80
C ALA A 137 -0.45 -8.69 3.69
N GLY A 138 -1.50 -8.21 4.36
CA GLY A 138 -2.28 -8.98 5.34
C GLY A 138 -1.95 -8.61 6.79
N GLU A 139 -2.13 -9.57 7.70
CA GLU A 139 -1.93 -9.36 9.13
C GLU A 139 -0.45 -9.29 9.52
N THR A 140 -0.05 -8.17 10.11
CA THR A 140 1.31 -7.94 10.59
C THR A 140 1.30 -7.63 12.09
N ARG A 141 2.02 -8.45 12.88
CA ARG A 141 2.22 -8.21 14.32
C ARG A 141 3.28 -7.15 14.54
N VAL A 142 3.01 -6.23 15.46
CA VAL A 142 3.86 -5.04 15.69
C VAL A 142 4.10 -4.78 17.18
N LEU A 143 5.05 -3.90 17.49
CA LEU A 143 5.25 -3.40 18.86
C LEU A 143 4.26 -2.27 19.19
N PHE A 144 4.11 -1.98 20.49
CA PHE A 144 3.18 -0.96 20.98
C PHE A 144 3.72 -0.33 22.29
N PRO A 145 3.52 0.95 22.59
CA PRO A 145 2.80 1.90 21.76
C PRO A 145 3.74 2.46 20.68
N VAL A 146 3.34 2.41 19.41
CA VAL A 146 4.12 2.96 18.27
C VAL A 146 3.14 3.49 17.22
N THR A 147 3.51 4.59 16.59
CA THR A 147 2.78 5.18 15.46
C THR A 147 3.45 4.73 14.17
N TYR A 148 2.75 3.88 13.41
CA TYR A 148 3.24 3.27 12.18
C TYR A 148 2.77 4.05 10.96
N THR A 149 3.59 4.07 9.92
CA THR A 149 3.24 4.55 8.58
C THR A 149 3.16 3.36 7.63
N VAL A 150 2.01 3.19 6.99
CA VAL A 150 1.70 2.06 6.12
C VAL A 150 1.40 2.57 4.71
N GLY A 151 1.99 1.97 3.70
CA GLY A 151 1.74 2.32 2.30
C GLY A 151 2.47 1.36 1.38
N PHE A 152 2.45 1.58 0.08
CA PHE A 152 3.35 0.87 -0.82
C PHE A 152 3.81 1.75 -1.97
N ASN A 153 5.01 1.50 -2.45
CA ASN A 153 5.56 2.14 -3.62
C ASN A 153 6.26 1.08 -4.47
N SER A 154 5.59 0.65 -5.53
CA SER A 154 6.09 -0.33 -6.50
C SER A 154 6.30 0.34 -7.85
N THR A 155 6.95 -0.36 -8.79
CA THR A 155 7.23 0.15 -10.14
C THR A 155 5.98 0.65 -10.86
N TYR A 156 4.84 -0.02 -10.69
CA TYR A 156 3.63 0.30 -11.45
C TYR A 156 2.52 0.95 -10.64
N LEU A 157 2.42 0.61 -9.35
CA LEU A 157 1.40 1.16 -8.46
C LEU A 157 2.04 1.73 -7.19
N ARG A 158 1.45 2.81 -6.68
CA ARG A 158 1.78 3.40 -5.39
C ARG A 158 0.52 3.74 -4.61
N SER A 159 0.54 3.65 -3.30
CA SER A 159 -0.53 4.18 -2.46
C SER A 159 -0.14 5.52 -1.85
N ASP A 160 -1.12 6.24 -1.31
CA ASP A 160 -0.81 7.22 -0.27
C ASP A 160 -0.39 6.48 1.00
N TYR A 161 0.43 7.12 1.83
CA TYR A 161 0.80 6.59 3.13
C TYR A 161 -0.25 6.97 4.17
N GLN A 162 -0.64 6.01 5.00
CA GLN A 162 -1.55 6.19 6.13
C GLN A 162 -0.79 6.00 7.43
N THR A 163 -1.22 6.69 8.49
CA THR A 163 -0.61 6.58 9.81
C THR A 163 -1.57 5.84 10.74
N VAL A 164 -1.04 4.92 11.56
CA VAL A 164 -1.79 4.08 12.48
C VAL A 164 -1.16 4.15 13.86
N ASP A 165 -1.93 4.60 14.85
CA ASP A 165 -1.52 4.58 16.25
C ASP A 165 -1.88 3.24 16.87
N VAL A 166 -0.87 2.44 17.19
CA VAL A 166 -1.03 1.19 17.93
C VAL A 166 -0.64 1.46 19.37
N THR A 167 -1.61 1.65 20.26
CA THR A 167 -1.36 2.09 21.65
C THR A 167 -1.49 0.98 22.69
N GLU A 168 -2.23 -0.09 22.39
CA GLU A 168 -2.61 -1.15 23.32
C GLU A 168 -2.28 -2.55 22.77
N PRO A 169 -2.05 -3.55 23.63
CA PRO A 169 -2.02 -4.94 23.20
C PRO A 169 -3.41 -5.39 22.71
N ALA A 170 -3.48 -6.54 22.03
CA ALA A 170 -4.75 -7.13 21.58
C ALA A 170 -5.62 -6.23 20.67
N THR A 171 -5.02 -5.24 20.00
CA THR A 171 -5.71 -4.34 19.06
C THR A 171 -5.47 -4.79 17.62
N THR A 172 -6.53 -4.81 16.82
CA THR A 172 -6.43 -4.94 15.36
C THR A 172 -6.71 -3.58 14.73
N SER A 173 -5.80 -3.09 13.89
CA SER A 173 -5.97 -1.85 13.12
C SER A 173 -6.04 -2.17 11.63
N ASP A 174 -7.20 -1.94 11.02
CA ASP A 174 -7.40 -2.17 9.59
C ASP A 174 -6.88 -0.99 8.75
N VAL A 175 -6.10 -1.29 7.71
CA VAL A 175 -5.56 -0.32 6.77
C VAL A 175 -5.92 -0.74 5.35
N HIS A 176 -6.73 0.08 4.69
CA HIS A 176 -7.08 -0.10 3.28
C HIS A 176 -6.29 0.85 2.41
N LEU A 177 -5.41 0.31 1.58
CA LEU A 177 -4.57 1.07 0.66
C LEU A 177 -5.13 1.00 -0.76
N THR A 178 -5.35 2.16 -1.36
CA THR A 178 -5.73 2.24 -2.77
C THR A 178 -4.51 2.49 -3.64
N GLY A 179 -4.25 1.57 -4.57
CA GLY A 179 -3.21 1.74 -5.58
C GLY A 179 -3.54 2.83 -6.58
N LYS A 180 -2.56 3.66 -6.89
CA LYS A 180 -2.60 4.71 -7.92
C LYS A 180 -1.56 4.38 -9.00
N PRO A 181 -1.91 4.56 -10.28
CA PRO A 181 -0.95 4.42 -11.38
C PRO A 181 0.28 5.32 -11.19
N THR A 182 1.45 4.75 -11.47
CA THR A 182 2.71 5.50 -11.58
C THR A 182 2.91 6.03 -12.99
N LYS A 183 3.90 6.93 -13.18
CA LYS A 183 4.26 7.42 -14.52
C LYS A 183 4.85 6.29 -15.37
N GLU A 184 5.55 5.37 -14.75
CA GLU A 184 6.15 4.18 -15.33
C GLU A 184 5.07 3.25 -15.90
N LEU A 185 3.98 3.03 -15.17
CA LEU A 185 2.83 2.29 -15.68
C LEU A 185 2.17 3.00 -16.87
N THR A 186 1.93 4.31 -16.76
CA THR A 186 1.37 5.11 -17.87
C THR A 186 2.22 4.99 -19.13
N LYS A 187 3.54 5.12 -18.99
CA LYS A 187 4.48 4.93 -20.10
C LYS A 187 4.40 3.52 -20.69
N LYS A 188 4.41 2.50 -19.83
CA LYS A 188 4.33 1.10 -20.27
C LYS A 188 3.04 0.79 -21.03
N VAL A 189 1.91 1.31 -20.56
CA VAL A 189 0.62 1.17 -21.24
C VAL A 189 0.63 1.91 -22.57
N ALA A 190 1.15 3.14 -22.62
CA ALA A 190 1.29 3.89 -23.88
C ALA A 190 2.11 3.14 -24.92
N ASP A 191 3.24 2.55 -24.53
CA ASP A 191 4.08 1.75 -25.43
C ASP A 191 3.32 0.53 -25.99
N ILE A 192 2.53 -0.16 -25.14
CA ILE A 192 1.72 -1.32 -25.55
C ILE A 192 0.61 -0.88 -26.52
N VAL A 193 -0.13 0.17 -26.20
CA VAL A 193 -1.23 0.68 -27.03
C VAL A 193 -0.72 1.18 -28.37
N ASN A 194 0.37 1.96 -28.37
CA ASN A 194 0.97 2.45 -29.62
C ASN A 194 1.41 1.29 -30.51
N LYS A 195 2.03 0.25 -29.94
CA LYS A 195 2.39 -0.96 -30.69
C LYS A 195 1.16 -1.67 -31.28
N GLN A 196 0.07 -1.79 -30.53
CA GLN A 196 -1.18 -2.38 -31.04
C GLN A 196 -1.74 -1.56 -32.22
N ILE A 197 -1.72 -0.23 -32.10
CA ILE A 197 -2.14 0.69 -33.17
C ILE A 197 -1.24 0.52 -34.40
N ASP A 198 0.08 0.47 -34.23
CA ASP A 198 1.04 0.34 -35.33
C ASP A 198 0.88 -0.98 -36.09
N GLU A 199 0.58 -2.07 -35.39
CA GLU A 199 0.23 -3.34 -36.03
C GLU A 199 -1.06 -3.21 -36.87
N CYS A 200 -2.06 -2.50 -36.36
CA CYS A 200 -3.30 -2.22 -37.08
C CYS A 200 -3.11 -1.35 -38.33
N MET A 201 -2.10 -0.48 -38.37
CA MET A 201 -1.79 0.34 -39.56
C MET A 201 -1.28 -0.48 -40.74
N LYS A 202 -0.89 -1.75 -40.53
CA LYS A 202 -0.48 -2.67 -41.61
C LYS A 202 -1.66 -3.24 -42.38
N ALA A 203 -2.89 -3.03 -41.90
CA ALA A 203 -4.09 -3.53 -42.57
C ALA A 203 -4.30 -2.85 -43.93
N THR A 204 -4.82 -3.61 -44.88
CA THR A 204 -5.10 -3.16 -46.25
C THR A 204 -6.60 -3.05 -46.56
N THR A 205 -7.46 -3.24 -45.56
CA THR A 205 -8.93 -3.18 -45.66
C THR A 205 -9.50 -1.97 -44.93
N LEU A 206 -10.71 -1.54 -45.30
CA LEU A 206 -11.42 -0.45 -44.60
C LEU A 206 -11.92 -0.81 -43.20
N MET A 207 -12.06 -2.11 -42.93
CA MET A 207 -12.48 -2.66 -41.63
C MET A 207 -11.43 -3.66 -41.16
N PRO A 208 -10.30 -3.18 -40.58
CA PRO A 208 -9.29 -4.07 -40.05
C PRO A 208 -9.83 -4.92 -38.89
N ALA A 209 -9.68 -6.24 -38.98
CA ALA A 209 -10.14 -7.14 -37.93
C ALA A 209 -9.37 -6.91 -36.63
N GLY A 210 -10.09 -6.73 -35.52
CA GLY A 210 -9.51 -6.60 -34.18
C GLY A 210 -8.92 -5.22 -33.83
N CYS A 211 -9.11 -4.20 -34.67
CA CYS A 211 -8.50 -2.87 -34.47
C CYS A 211 -9.43 -1.81 -33.88
N GLY A 212 -10.72 -2.11 -33.68
CA GLY A 212 -11.68 -1.19 -33.04
C GLY A 212 -11.92 0.13 -33.79
N PHE A 213 -11.48 0.23 -35.04
CA PHE A 213 -11.74 1.35 -35.94
C PHE A 213 -11.97 0.83 -37.35
N GLY A 214 -12.64 1.65 -38.16
CA GLY A 214 -12.87 1.36 -39.55
C GLY A 214 -13.60 2.51 -40.24
N LYS A 215 -13.78 2.40 -41.55
CA LYS A 215 -14.52 3.36 -42.34
C LYS A 215 -15.59 2.66 -43.15
N GLU A 216 -16.83 3.06 -42.94
CA GLU A 216 -17.95 2.68 -43.80
C GLU A 216 -17.97 3.51 -45.09
N THR A 217 -18.40 2.89 -46.19
CA THR A 217 -18.62 3.58 -47.45
C THR A 217 -19.60 2.79 -48.32
N ASN A 218 -20.36 3.52 -49.12
CA ASN A 218 -21.21 2.92 -50.17
C ASN A 218 -20.44 2.72 -51.48
N ASN A 219 -19.24 3.31 -51.61
CA ASN A 219 -18.43 3.25 -52.82
C ASN A 219 -17.65 1.94 -52.89
N GLN A 220 -17.40 1.48 -54.11
CA GLN A 220 -16.54 0.31 -54.32
C GLN A 220 -15.08 0.71 -54.12
N ILE A 221 -14.38 0.05 -53.20
CA ILE A 221 -12.94 0.25 -53.02
C ILE A 221 -12.17 -0.53 -54.09
N LEU A 222 -11.21 0.15 -54.72
CA LEU A 222 -10.38 -0.39 -55.78
C LEU A 222 -8.98 -0.69 -55.23
N GLY A 223 -8.72 -1.97 -54.94
CA GLY A 223 -7.45 -2.43 -54.38
C GLY A 223 -7.30 -2.15 -52.88
N ASP A 224 -6.05 -2.08 -52.42
CA ASP A 224 -5.73 -1.90 -51.00
C ASP A 224 -5.86 -0.44 -50.54
N VAL A 225 -6.26 -0.27 -49.28
CA VAL A 225 -6.19 1.03 -48.60
C VAL A 225 -4.90 1.16 -47.78
N LYS A 226 -4.51 2.40 -47.47
CA LYS A 226 -3.38 2.72 -46.60
C LYS A 226 -3.85 3.48 -45.38
N TRP A 227 -3.58 2.90 -44.21
CA TRP A 227 -3.80 3.53 -42.91
C TRP A 227 -2.53 4.22 -42.42
N LYS A 228 -2.70 5.36 -41.77
CA LYS A 228 -1.64 6.04 -41.01
C LYS A 228 -2.21 6.64 -39.74
N VAL A 229 -1.42 6.60 -38.67
CA VAL A 229 -1.73 7.33 -37.44
C VAL A 229 -1.55 8.82 -37.71
N LYS A 230 -2.59 9.60 -37.41
CA LYS A 230 -2.52 11.07 -37.41
C LYS A 230 -2.17 11.59 -36.03
N SER A 231 -2.74 11.00 -34.98
CA SER A 231 -2.38 11.27 -33.58
C SER A 231 -2.53 10.00 -32.73
N TYR A 232 -1.55 9.75 -31.87
CA TYR A 232 -1.61 8.67 -30.87
C TYR A 232 -2.46 9.09 -29.67
N PRO A 233 -3.04 8.12 -28.93
CA PRO A 233 -3.81 8.41 -27.72
C PRO A 233 -2.96 9.08 -26.65
N HIS A 234 -3.54 10.08 -25.98
CA HIS A 234 -2.97 10.57 -24.72
C HIS A 234 -3.41 9.63 -23.59
N VAL A 235 -2.53 8.71 -23.20
CA VAL A 235 -2.84 7.72 -22.15
C VAL A 235 -2.92 8.38 -20.78
N THR A 236 -4.11 8.31 -20.19
CA THR A 236 -4.36 8.66 -18.79
C THR A 236 -4.91 7.41 -18.11
N LEU A 237 -4.38 7.07 -16.93
CA LEU A 237 -4.80 5.90 -16.16
C LEU A 237 -5.55 6.31 -14.90
N GLU A 238 -6.61 5.59 -14.59
CA GLU A 238 -7.48 5.83 -13.43
C GLU A 238 -7.92 4.53 -12.76
N ASN A 239 -8.45 4.64 -11.55
CA ASN A 239 -9.04 3.51 -10.83
C ASN A 239 -10.50 3.36 -11.27
N GLY A 240 -10.77 2.33 -12.07
CA GLY A 240 -12.11 1.89 -12.44
C GLY A 240 -12.69 0.88 -11.45
N ALA A 241 -13.92 0.43 -11.71
CA ALA A 241 -14.64 -0.51 -10.84
C ALA A 241 -13.97 -1.90 -10.75
N SER A 242 -13.15 -2.25 -11.74
CA SER A 242 -12.50 -3.56 -11.87
C SER A 242 -10.98 -3.52 -11.79
N GLY A 243 -10.40 -2.37 -11.42
CA GLY A 243 -8.95 -2.16 -11.36
C GLY A 243 -8.51 -0.93 -12.14
N ILE A 244 -7.28 -0.94 -12.66
CA ILE A 244 -6.75 0.19 -13.43
C ILE A 244 -7.32 0.18 -14.85
N GLU A 245 -7.80 1.33 -15.29
CA GLU A 245 -8.37 1.52 -16.63
C GLU A 245 -7.70 2.73 -17.31
N MET A 246 -7.58 2.66 -18.64
CA MET A 246 -7.22 3.80 -19.47
C MET A 246 -8.47 4.64 -19.72
N ALA A 247 -8.44 5.89 -19.26
CA ALA A 247 -9.51 6.84 -19.47
C ALA A 247 -9.78 7.01 -20.98
N PRO A 248 -11.04 7.18 -21.40
CA PRO A 248 -11.36 7.29 -22.82
C PRO A 248 -10.64 8.47 -23.49
N THR A 249 -9.96 8.20 -24.59
CA THR A 249 -9.22 9.20 -25.38
C THR A 249 -9.52 9.05 -26.86
N ASN A 250 -9.54 10.16 -27.58
CA ASN A 250 -9.66 10.13 -29.03
C ASN A 250 -8.32 9.77 -29.67
N VAL A 251 -8.40 9.03 -30.77
CA VAL A 251 -7.27 8.69 -31.64
C VAL A 251 -7.71 8.96 -33.07
N GLU A 252 -6.83 9.58 -33.85
CA GLU A 252 -7.13 9.91 -35.23
C GLU A 252 -6.22 9.13 -36.18
N PHE A 253 -6.85 8.59 -37.22
CA PHE A 253 -6.18 7.91 -38.33
C PHE A 253 -6.54 8.60 -39.64
N THR A 254 -5.67 8.48 -40.63
CA THR A 254 -6.02 8.76 -42.02
C THR A 254 -6.07 7.47 -42.81
N VAL A 255 -7.14 7.28 -43.58
CA VAL A 255 -7.27 6.19 -44.55
C VAL A 255 -7.30 6.76 -45.95
N SER A 256 -6.53 6.17 -46.85
CA SER A 256 -6.44 6.62 -48.24
C SER A 256 -6.45 5.44 -49.21
N GLY A 257 -6.97 5.66 -50.42
CA GLY A 257 -7.08 4.61 -51.42
C GLY A 257 -7.73 5.11 -52.70
N LYS A 258 -8.09 4.16 -53.57
CA LYS A 258 -8.90 4.42 -54.77
C LYS A 258 -10.31 3.89 -54.55
N GLN A 259 -11.29 4.58 -55.10
CA GLN A 259 -12.69 4.20 -55.03
C GLN A 259 -13.40 4.46 -56.37
N ARG A 260 -14.49 3.74 -56.58
CA ARG A 260 -15.46 3.99 -57.64
C ARG A 260 -16.79 4.36 -57.01
N ASP A 261 -17.33 5.50 -57.42
CA ASP A 261 -18.63 5.98 -56.97
C ASP A 261 -19.73 4.99 -57.36
N ALA A 262 -20.58 4.61 -56.41
CA ALA A 262 -21.57 3.55 -56.61
C ALA A 262 -22.72 3.96 -57.56
N VAL A 263 -22.92 5.25 -57.81
CA VAL A 263 -24.03 5.77 -58.62
C VAL A 263 -23.55 6.15 -60.02
N THR A 264 -22.44 6.89 -60.10
CA THR A 264 -21.92 7.47 -61.34
C THR A 264 -20.85 6.61 -62.01
N ALA A 265 -20.34 5.59 -61.30
CA ALA A 265 -19.19 4.77 -61.71
C ALA A 265 -17.88 5.57 -61.92
N PHE A 266 -17.80 6.83 -61.49
CA PHE A 266 -16.59 7.63 -61.59
C PHE A 266 -15.51 7.15 -60.62
N GLU A 267 -14.28 7.00 -61.11
CA GLU A 267 -13.13 6.58 -60.30
C GLU A 267 -12.35 7.78 -59.75
N SER A 268 -11.99 7.73 -58.48
CA SER A 268 -11.23 8.79 -57.81
C SER A 268 -10.34 8.23 -56.69
N THR A 269 -9.41 9.05 -56.21
CA THR A 269 -8.70 8.81 -54.96
C THR A 269 -9.42 9.47 -53.80
N PHE A 270 -9.32 8.89 -52.60
CA PHE A 270 -9.83 9.50 -51.38
C PHE A 270 -8.77 9.53 -50.28
N THR A 271 -8.96 10.45 -49.33
CA THR A 271 -8.24 10.48 -48.06
C THR A 271 -9.19 11.03 -47.01
N ASP A 272 -9.53 10.22 -46.03
CA ASP A 272 -10.47 10.58 -44.98
C ASP A 272 -9.80 10.46 -43.62
N THR A 273 -10.24 11.28 -42.66
CA THR A 273 -9.87 11.14 -41.25
C THR A 273 -10.91 10.29 -40.55
N VAL A 274 -10.46 9.28 -39.82
CA VAL A 274 -11.28 8.45 -38.95
C VAL A 274 -10.87 8.75 -37.51
N THR A 275 -11.82 9.20 -36.71
CA THR A 275 -11.62 9.44 -35.28
C THR A 275 -12.33 8.33 -34.52
N THR A 276 -11.61 7.64 -33.64
CA THR A 276 -12.19 6.65 -32.73
C THR A 276 -11.93 7.05 -31.29
N ARG A 277 -12.79 6.58 -30.38
CA ARG A 277 -12.61 6.73 -28.94
C ARG A 277 -12.11 5.41 -28.38
N MET A 278 -10.90 5.41 -27.83
CA MET A 278 -10.28 4.22 -27.25
C MET A 278 -10.37 4.26 -25.72
N ARG A 279 -10.70 3.12 -25.12
CA ARG A 279 -10.57 2.83 -23.70
C ARG A 279 -9.95 1.44 -23.54
N ALA A 280 -9.34 1.15 -22.40
CA ALA A 280 -8.73 -0.15 -22.17
C ALA A 280 -8.70 -0.52 -20.69
N LYS A 281 -8.75 -1.82 -20.41
CA LYS A 281 -8.45 -2.36 -19.08
C LYS A 281 -6.97 -2.72 -18.98
N VAL A 282 -6.37 -2.39 -17.84
CA VAL A 282 -4.97 -2.66 -17.55
C VAL A 282 -4.89 -3.71 -16.44
N ARG A 283 -4.20 -4.81 -16.72
CA ARG A 283 -3.96 -5.87 -15.73
C ARG A 283 -2.46 -5.96 -15.45
N ILE A 284 -2.14 -6.06 -14.17
CA ILE A 284 -0.76 -6.07 -13.67
C ILE A 284 -0.56 -7.37 -12.90
N GLU A 285 0.40 -8.18 -13.34
CA GLU A 285 0.79 -9.43 -12.67
C GLU A 285 2.31 -9.43 -12.48
N GLY A 286 2.72 -9.07 -11.26
CA GLY A 286 4.13 -8.80 -10.97
C GLY A 286 4.68 -7.70 -11.88
N ASN A 287 5.62 -8.07 -12.75
CA ASN A 287 6.23 -7.14 -13.71
C ASN A 287 5.57 -7.14 -15.10
N ASN A 288 4.58 -8.01 -15.32
CA ASN A 288 3.87 -8.09 -16.60
C ASN A 288 2.67 -7.13 -16.60
N VAL A 289 2.54 -6.34 -17.67
CA VAL A 289 1.43 -5.42 -17.89
C VAL A 289 0.74 -5.84 -19.18
N THR A 290 -0.54 -6.15 -19.09
CA THR A 290 -1.39 -6.46 -20.23
C THR A 290 -2.47 -5.41 -20.39
N VAL A 291 -2.74 -5.03 -21.64
CA VAL A 291 -3.72 -3.99 -22.00
C VAL A 291 -4.71 -4.62 -22.96
N VAL A 292 -5.97 -4.65 -22.55
CA VAL A 292 -7.08 -5.15 -23.36
C VAL A 292 -7.95 -3.94 -23.73
N GLN A 293 -7.97 -3.61 -25.02
CA GLN A 293 -8.84 -2.55 -25.52
C GLN A 293 -10.29 -2.97 -25.37
N GLU A 294 -11.15 -2.03 -24.97
CA GLU A 294 -12.60 -2.24 -24.98
C GLU A 294 -13.22 -1.30 -26.01
N GLU A 295 -14.28 -1.76 -26.65
CA GLU A 295 -15.08 -0.91 -27.52
C GLU A 295 -15.74 0.19 -26.67
N ALA A 296 -15.55 1.45 -27.05
CA ALA A 296 -16.27 2.56 -26.46
C ALA A 296 -17.73 2.49 -26.97
N LYS A 297 -18.63 2.09 -26.06
CA LYS A 297 -20.08 2.06 -26.31
C LYS A 297 -20.68 3.45 -26.40
#